data_AF-A0A7S3I855-F1
#
_entry.id   AF-A0A7S3I855-F1
#
_cell.length_a   1.000
_cell.length_b   1.000
_cell.length_c   1.000
_cell.angle_alpha   90.00
_cell.angle_beta   90.00
_cell.angle_gamma   90.00
#
_symmetry.space_group_name_H-M   'P 1'
#
loop_
_entity.id
_entity.type
_entity.pdbx_description
1 polymer ?
#
loop_
_entity_poly.entity_id
_entity_poly.type
_entity_poly.pdbx_seq_one_letter_code
_entity_poly.pdbx_strand_id
1 'polypeptide(L)'
;AGLAMLSAIIGGGIVGIPFAMIHTGIPLGLLLNIAVASAGCYTGSLYLTCKDLSPTYVESLYELGFVTMGRVSIYIMSSIILFTGVGCIMIYFIVFGDISASLAKQAVEAGTENLWTKRLIYVLFLAIAMLPLCLKKMLREMKIVSILLFLAIGLFIVLFIVQLVTMGSVENHDKDYGEYYDIDFNMKLITGFNIIVLAYGYQ
;
A
#
# COMPACT_ATOMS: atom_id res chain seq x y z
N ALA A 1 -6.26 -10.98 16.81
CA ALA A 1 -6.37 -9.56 16.40
C ALA A 1 -5.08 -9.06 15.73
N GLY A 2 -3.90 -9.19 16.37
CA GLY A 2 -2.63 -8.69 15.82
C GLY A 2 -2.27 -9.18 14.42
N LEU A 3 -2.44 -10.48 14.13
CA LEU A 3 -2.20 -11.00 12.77
C LEU A 3 -3.11 -10.36 11.72
N ALA A 4 -4.39 -10.12 12.03
CA ALA A 4 -5.32 -9.52 11.09
C ALA A 4 -4.94 -8.06 10.76
N MET A 5 -4.49 -7.30 11.77
CA MET A 5 -3.96 -5.95 11.56
C MET A 5 -2.66 -5.96 10.75
N LEU A 6 -1.76 -6.91 11.03
CA LEU A 6 -0.53 -7.09 10.25
C LEU A 6 -0.83 -7.38 8.78
N SER A 7 -1.79 -8.26 8.46
CA SER A 7 -2.18 -8.50 7.06
C SER A 7 -2.79 -7.28 6.39
N ALA A 8 -3.53 -6.45 7.13
CA ALA A 8 -4.16 -5.25 6.59
C ALA A 8 -3.11 -4.18 6.23
N ILE A 9 -2.08 -4.03 7.06
CA ILE A 9 -1.01 -3.03 6.88
C ILE A 9 0.03 -3.49 5.85
N ILE A 10 0.47 -4.76 5.89
CA ILE A 10 1.62 -5.23 5.09
C ILE A 10 1.29 -5.32 3.59
N GLY A 11 0.01 -5.51 3.21
CA GLY A 11 -0.42 -5.83 1.85
C GLY A 11 0.16 -4.93 0.74
N GLY A 12 -0.47 -3.79 0.46
CA GLY A 12 0.00 -2.90 -0.63
C GLY A 12 1.19 -2.01 -0.26
N GLY A 13 1.35 -1.72 1.03
CA GLY A 13 2.41 -0.82 1.51
C GLY A 13 3.81 -1.33 1.18
N ILE A 14 4.05 -2.64 1.29
CA ILE A 14 5.38 -3.23 1.09
C ILE A 14 5.92 -3.07 -0.34
N VAL A 15 5.03 -3.04 -1.34
CA VAL A 15 5.41 -2.92 -2.76
C VAL A 15 5.77 -1.46 -3.11
N GLY A 16 5.16 -0.49 -2.43
CA GLY A 16 5.42 0.93 -2.64
C GLY A 16 6.72 1.45 -2.01
N ILE A 17 7.22 0.76 -0.98
CA ILE A 17 8.40 1.21 -0.21
C ILE A 17 9.68 1.31 -1.06
N PRO A 18 10.08 0.30 -1.87
CA PRO A 18 11.29 0.41 -2.69
C PRO A 18 11.22 1.57 -3.70
N PHE A 19 10.04 1.76 -4.31
CA PHE A 19 9.79 2.87 -5.22
C PHE A 19 9.87 4.23 -4.52
N ALA A 20 9.34 4.33 -3.29
CA ALA A 20 9.47 5.53 -2.48
C ALA A 20 10.95 5.80 -2.11
N MET A 21 11.74 4.78 -1.79
CA MET A 21 13.17 4.96 -1.47
C MET A 21 13.98 5.49 -2.65
N ILE A 22 13.71 5.02 -3.88
CA ILE A 22 14.39 5.52 -5.09
C ILE A 22 14.09 7.01 -5.33
N HIS A 23 12.84 7.44 -5.10
CA HIS A 23 12.45 8.83 -5.34
C HIS A 23 12.82 9.81 -4.23
N THR A 24 13.13 9.30 -3.03
CA THR A 24 13.41 10.12 -1.85
C THR A 24 14.89 10.10 -1.46
N GLY A 25 15.68 9.19 -2.04
CA GLY A 25 17.03 8.86 -1.60
C GLY A 25 17.01 7.90 -0.40
N ILE A 26 18.03 7.04 -0.30
CA ILE A 26 18.12 6.02 0.75
C ILE A 26 18.14 6.62 2.17
N PRO A 27 19.01 7.60 2.50
CA PRO A 27 19.11 8.08 3.88
C PRO A 27 17.85 8.82 4.34
N LEU A 28 17.28 9.68 3.49
CA LEU A 28 16.07 10.43 3.79
C LEU A 28 14.84 9.50 3.82
N GLY A 29 14.74 8.56 2.88
CA GLY A 29 13.67 7.56 2.84
C GLY A 29 13.64 6.69 4.11
N LEU A 30 14.80 6.27 4.63
CA LEU A 30 14.88 5.51 5.88
C LEU A 30 14.42 6.36 7.08
N LEU A 31 14.87 7.61 7.16
CA LEU A 31 14.47 8.54 8.22
C LEU A 31 12.96 8.77 8.20
N LEU A 32 12.37 9.02 7.03
CA LEU A 32 10.93 9.21 6.87
C LEU A 32 10.14 7.95 7.25
N ASN A 33 10.61 6.76 6.90
CA ASN A 33 9.99 5.50 7.33
C ASN A 33 9.96 5.38 8.86
N ILE A 34 11.07 5.66 9.54
CA ILE A 34 11.14 5.62 11.01
C ILE A 34 10.21 6.69 11.62
N ALA A 35 10.21 7.90 11.07
CA ALA A 35 9.36 8.99 11.55
C ALA A 35 7.87 8.64 11.41
N VAL A 36 7.45 8.17 10.23
CA VAL A 36 6.05 7.77 9.99
C VAL A 36 5.67 6.56 10.84
N ALA A 37 6.55 5.56 10.99
CA ALA A 37 6.30 4.42 11.88
C ALA A 37 6.10 4.87 13.34
N SER A 38 6.93 5.78 13.83
CA SER A 38 6.80 6.33 15.19
C SER A 38 5.51 7.14 15.37
N ALA A 39 5.13 7.93 14.36
CA ALA A 39 3.88 8.69 14.34
C ALA A 39 2.66 7.75 14.31
N GLY A 40 2.74 6.64 13.56
CA GLY A 40 1.72 5.60 13.52
C GLY A 40 1.53 4.95 14.89
N CYS A 41 2.62 4.54 15.55
CA CYS A 41 2.56 4.02 16.91
C CYS A 41 1.95 5.02 17.90
N TYR A 42 2.39 6.29 17.86
CA TYR A 42 1.85 7.34 18.72
C TYR A 42 0.35 7.56 18.49
N THR A 43 -0.06 7.67 17.23
CA THR A 43 -1.47 7.89 16.86
C THR A 43 -2.34 6.69 17.24
N GLY A 44 -1.83 5.47 17.10
CA GLY A 44 -2.51 4.25 17.55
C GLY A 44 -2.71 4.22 19.06
N SER A 45 -1.67 4.54 19.84
CA SER A 45 -1.79 4.66 21.30
C SER A 45 -2.73 5.78 21.73
N LEU A 46 -2.69 6.93 21.06
CA LEU A 46 -3.60 8.04 21.30
C LEU A 46 -5.06 7.64 21.02
N TYR A 47 -5.30 6.94 19.91
CA TYR A 47 -6.63 6.43 19.56
C TYR A 47 -7.20 5.50 20.64
N LEU A 48 -6.39 4.55 21.12
CA LEU A 48 -6.78 3.64 22.20
C LEU A 48 -7.04 4.40 23.51
N THR A 49 -6.19 5.38 23.84
CA THR A 49 -6.37 6.23 25.03
C THR A 49 -7.67 7.04 24.95
N CYS A 50 -7.97 7.65 23.79
CA CYS A 50 -9.21 8.38 23.56
C CYS A 50 -10.45 7.48 23.67
N LYS A 51 -10.33 6.22 23.22
CA LYS A 51 -11.38 5.22 23.38
C LYS A 51 -11.62 4.90 24.86
N ASP A 52 -10.57 4.70 25.65
CA ASP A 52 -10.68 4.38 27.07
C ASP A 52 -11.18 5.57 27.92
N LEU A 53 -10.85 6.80 27.52
CA LEU A 53 -11.34 8.03 28.17
C LEU A 53 -12.79 8.39 27.78
N SER A 54 -13.35 7.76 26.75
CA SER A 54 -14.70 8.08 26.30
C SER A 54 -15.74 7.60 27.33
N PRO A 55 -16.74 8.42 27.66
CA PRO A 55 -17.73 8.10 28.71
C PRO A 55 -18.71 6.98 28.29
N THR A 56 -18.67 6.57 27.02
CA THR A 56 -19.57 5.59 26.42
C THR A 56 -18.72 4.55 25.70
N TYR A 57 -19.12 3.29 25.75
CA TYR A 57 -18.45 2.25 24.97
C TYR A 57 -18.58 2.55 23.47
N VAL A 58 -17.44 2.76 22.81
CA VAL A 58 -17.35 3.01 21.35
C VAL A 58 -16.54 1.91 20.67
N GLU A 59 -17.07 1.37 19.57
CA GLU A 59 -16.41 0.31 18.79
C GLU A 59 -15.80 0.82 17.49
N SER A 60 -16.24 1.97 16.98
CA SER A 60 -15.77 2.52 15.71
C SER A 60 -15.18 3.93 15.82
N LEU A 61 -14.29 4.27 14.87
CA LEU A 61 -13.79 5.63 14.68
C LEU A 61 -14.92 6.65 14.47
N TYR A 62 -16.01 6.25 13.82
CA TYR A 62 -17.18 7.10 13.59
C TYR A 62 -17.93 7.43 14.88
N GLU A 63 -18.11 6.45 15.75
CA GLU A 63 -18.74 6.64 17.07
C GLU A 63 -17.87 7.49 17.98
N LEU A 64 -16.55 7.24 18.01
CA LEU A 64 -15.62 8.05 18.79
C LEU A 64 -15.61 9.52 18.31
N GLY A 65 -15.61 9.74 16.99
CA GLY A 65 -15.73 11.08 16.41
C GLY A 65 -17.05 11.75 16.76
N PHE A 66 -18.16 10.99 16.77
CA PHE A 66 -19.47 11.49 17.16
C PHE A 66 -19.53 11.90 18.63
N VAL A 67 -18.95 11.12 19.54
CA VAL A 67 -18.94 11.44 20.99
C VAL A 67 -18.07 12.66 21.29
N THR A 68 -16.96 12.84 20.56
CA THR A 68 -15.99 13.92 20.82
C THR A 68 -16.34 15.24 20.13
N MET A 69 -16.83 15.21 18.89
CA MET A 69 -17.05 16.38 18.03
C MET A 69 -18.49 16.50 17.51
N GLY A 70 -19.39 15.59 17.87
CA GLY A 70 -20.80 15.61 17.48
C GLY A 70 -21.06 15.15 16.03
N ARG A 71 -22.24 15.50 15.50
CA ARG A 71 -22.75 15.01 14.19
C ARG A 71 -21.84 15.38 13.01
N VAL A 72 -21.15 16.52 13.08
CA VAL A 72 -20.30 17.00 11.98
C VAL A 72 -19.13 16.05 11.73
N SER A 73 -18.59 15.42 12.79
CA SER A 73 -17.47 14.49 12.69
C SER A 73 -17.78 13.28 11.80
N ILE A 74 -19.02 12.81 11.77
CA ILE A 74 -19.39 11.63 10.97
C ILE A 74 -19.19 11.93 9.48
N TYR A 75 -19.62 13.11 9.03
CA TYR A 75 -19.46 13.51 7.63
C TYR A 75 -18.00 13.71 7.25
N ILE A 76 -17.20 14.37 8.12
CA ILE A 76 -15.77 14.58 7.88
C ILE A 76 -15.03 13.24 7.77
N MET A 77 -15.23 12.34 8.73
CA MET A 77 -14.57 11.03 8.74
C MET A 77 -14.98 10.19 7.53
N SER A 78 -16.27 10.20 7.17
CA SER A 78 -16.79 9.50 6.00
C SER A 78 -16.15 10.02 4.71
N SER A 79 -16.04 11.34 4.54
CA SER A 79 -15.38 11.93 3.38
C SER A 79 -13.91 11.55 3.30
N ILE A 80 -13.16 11.63 4.41
CA ILE A 80 -11.73 11.26 4.43
C ILE A 80 -11.54 9.79 4.06
N ILE A 81 -12.33 8.88 4.66
CA ILE A 81 -12.24 7.44 4.39
C ILE A 81 -12.64 7.14 2.95
N LEU A 82 -13.65 7.83 2.40
CA LEU A 82 -14.05 7.67 1.00
C LEU A 82 -12.93 8.08 0.04
N PHE A 83 -12.35 9.27 0.20
CA PHE A 83 -11.26 9.72 -0.67
C PHE A 83 -10.04 8.82 -0.57
N THR A 84 -9.67 8.41 0.65
CA THR A 84 -8.51 7.54 0.86
C THR A 84 -8.77 6.15 0.31
N GLY A 85 -9.97 5.59 0.50
CA GLY A 85 -10.37 4.29 -0.03
C GLY A 85 -10.39 4.25 -1.56
N VAL A 86 -10.96 5.26 -2.21
CA VAL A 86 -10.95 5.37 -3.68
C VAL A 86 -9.50 5.51 -4.18
N GLY A 87 -8.68 6.32 -3.51
CA GLY A 87 -7.25 6.48 -3.83
C GLY A 87 -6.49 5.16 -3.77
N CYS A 88 -6.62 4.41 -2.67
CA CYS A 88 -6.01 3.10 -2.49
C CYS A 88 -6.44 2.13 -3.61
N ILE A 89 -7.74 2.02 -3.88
CA ILE A 89 -8.27 1.14 -4.93
C ILE A 89 -7.66 1.51 -6.29
N MET A 90 -7.64 2.80 -6.64
CA MET A 90 -7.04 3.24 -7.90
C MET A 90 -5.59 2.79 -8.02
N ILE A 91 -4.75 3.03 -6.99
CA ILE A 91 -3.33 2.63 -7.00
C ILE A 91 -3.18 1.13 -7.26
N TYR A 92 -3.99 0.28 -6.62
CA TYR A 92 -3.94 -1.17 -6.87
C TYR A 92 -4.25 -1.53 -8.33
N PHE A 93 -5.26 -0.89 -8.95
CA PHE A 93 -5.56 -1.09 -10.36
C PHE A 93 -4.43 -0.61 -11.28
N ILE A 94 -3.80 0.53 -10.96
CA ILE A 94 -2.66 1.07 -11.71
C ILE A 94 -1.49 0.08 -11.66
N VAL A 95 -1.04 -0.29 -10.46
CA VAL A 95 0.13 -1.15 -10.24
C VAL A 95 -0.09 -2.53 -10.85
N PHE A 96 -1.27 -3.13 -10.64
CA PHE A 96 -1.60 -4.43 -11.26
C PHE A 96 -1.57 -4.36 -12.78
N GLY A 97 -2.15 -3.30 -13.36
CA GLY A 97 -2.18 -3.10 -14.80
C GLY A 97 -0.79 -2.93 -15.42
N ASP A 98 0.10 -2.20 -14.75
CA ASP A 98 1.47 -1.95 -15.19
C ASP A 98 2.33 -3.23 -15.09
N ILE A 99 2.23 -3.99 -13.98
CA ILE A 99 2.92 -5.27 -13.81
C ILE A 99 2.46 -6.29 -14.85
N SER A 100 1.14 -6.44 -15.03
CA SER A 100 0.58 -7.40 -16.00
C SER A 100 0.99 -7.06 -17.43
N ALA A 101 0.98 -5.77 -17.79
CA ALA A 101 1.43 -5.33 -19.11
C ALA A 101 2.94 -5.54 -19.30
N SER A 102 3.76 -5.33 -18.27
CA SER A 102 5.21 -5.59 -18.31
C SER A 102 5.52 -7.08 -18.51
N LEU A 103 4.83 -7.95 -17.77
CA LEU A 103 4.96 -9.41 -17.92
C LEU A 103 4.54 -9.87 -19.32
N ALA A 104 3.45 -9.31 -19.85
CA ALA A 104 2.98 -9.63 -21.20
C ALA A 104 3.98 -9.20 -22.28
N LYS A 105 4.60 -8.03 -22.14
CA LYS A 105 5.67 -7.56 -23.04
C LYS A 105 6.92 -8.44 -22.98
N GLN A 106 7.24 -9.01 -21.83
CA GLN A 106 8.39 -9.92 -21.69
C GLN A 106 8.10 -11.32 -22.26
N ALA A 107 6.84 -11.76 -22.19
CA ALA A 107 6.43 -13.07 -22.72
C ALA A 107 6.22 -13.07 -24.25
N VAL A 108 5.87 -11.92 -24.84
CA VAL A 108 5.70 -11.76 -26.29
C VAL A 108 6.92 -11.00 -26.82
N GLU A 109 7.87 -11.71 -27.44
CA GLU A 109 9.09 -11.13 -28.01
C GLU A 109 8.82 -9.81 -28.77
N ALA A 110 9.70 -8.84 -28.53
CA ALA A 110 9.60 -7.45 -28.94
C ALA A 110 9.30 -7.28 -30.45
N GLY A 111 8.17 -6.64 -30.79
CA GLY A 111 7.99 -6.17 -32.17
C GLY A 111 6.60 -5.74 -32.60
N THR A 112 5.52 -6.19 -31.94
CA THR A 112 4.16 -5.86 -32.40
C THR A 112 3.39 -5.13 -31.32
N GLU A 113 3.00 -3.88 -31.59
CA GLU A 113 2.02 -3.14 -30.78
C GLU A 113 0.65 -3.83 -30.86
N ASN A 114 0.51 -4.94 -30.15
CA ASN A 114 -0.73 -5.68 -30.07
C ASN A 114 -1.62 -5.14 -28.95
N LEU A 115 -2.94 -5.31 -29.13
CA LEU A 115 -3.98 -4.99 -28.16
C LEU A 115 -3.66 -5.54 -26.75
N TRP A 116 -3.07 -6.73 -26.68
CA TRP A 116 -2.62 -7.43 -25.48
C TRP A 116 -1.59 -6.69 -24.64
N THR A 117 -0.93 -5.68 -25.20
CA THR A 117 0.10 -4.88 -24.49
C THR A 117 -0.50 -3.68 -23.75
N LYS A 118 -1.76 -3.34 -24.02
CA LYS A 118 -2.41 -2.18 -23.40
C LYS A 118 -2.86 -2.51 -21.98
N ARG A 119 -2.29 -1.78 -21.02
CA ARG A 119 -2.70 -1.76 -19.59
C ARG A 119 -4.22 -1.76 -19.39
N LEU A 120 -4.95 -1.02 -20.23
CA LEU A 120 -6.40 -0.84 -20.13
C LEU A 120 -7.15 -2.19 -20.15
N ILE A 121 -6.69 -3.18 -20.91
CA ILE A 121 -7.31 -4.51 -20.98
C ILE A 121 -7.15 -5.26 -19.65
N TYR A 122 -5.96 -5.22 -19.04
CA TYR A 122 -5.72 -5.86 -17.75
C TYR A 122 -6.50 -5.21 -16.62
N VAL A 123 -6.60 -3.87 -16.63
CA VAL A 123 -7.40 -3.11 -15.66
C VAL A 123 -8.89 -3.45 -15.79
N LEU A 124 -9.44 -3.52 -17.01
CA LEU A 124 -10.83 -3.89 -17.24
C LEU A 124 -11.12 -5.35 -16.86
N PHE A 125 -10.21 -6.27 -17.20
CA PHE A 125 -10.33 -7.67 -16.80
C PHE A 125 -10.37 -7.80 -15.28
N LEU A 126 -9.46 -7.14 -14.57
CA LEU A 126 -9.46 -7.12 -13.11
C LEU A 126 -10.75 -6.51 -12.55
N ALA A 127 -11.26 -5.43 -13.16
CA ALA A 127 -12.48 -4.78 -12.72
C ALA A 127 -13.69 -5.72 -12.84
N ILE A 128 -13.81 -6.46 -13.95
CA ILE A 128 -14.86 -7.46 -14.16
C ILE A 128 -14.71 -8.63 -13.18
N ALA A 129 -13.48 -9.09 -12.92
CA ALA A 129 -13.22 -10.18 -11.98
C ALA A 129 -13.50 -9.80 -10.52
N MET A 130 -13.24 -8.53 -10.14
CA MET A 130 -13.49 -8.00 -8.80
C MET A 130 -14.95 -7.64 -8.56
N LEU A 131 -15.71 -7.28 -9.59
CA LEU A 131 -17.12 -6.91 -9.48
C LEU A 131 -18.00 -7.96 -8.77
N PRO A 132 -17.97 -9.27 -9.11
CA PRO A 132 -18.73 -10.27 -8.38
C PRO A 132 -18.22 -10.44 -6.94
N LEU A 133 -16.94 -10.19 -6.68
CA LEU A 133 -16.34 -10.25 -5.34
C LEU A 133 -16.84 -9.09 -4.45
N CYS A 134 -16.88 -7.87 -4.99
CA CYS A 134 -17.37 -6.68 -4.31
C CYS A 134 -18.88 -6.73 -4.02
N LEU A 135 -19.66 -7.46 -4.84
CA LEU A 135 -21.09 -7.65 -4.64
C LEU A 135 -21.43 -8.74 -3.63
N LYS A 136 -20.46 -9.55 -3.17
CA LYS A 136 -20.71 -10.57 -2.15
C LYS A 136 -20.97 -9.91 -0.79
N LYS A 137 -22.20 -10.07 -0.32
CA LYS A 137 -22.71 -9.44 0.90
C LYS A 137 -22.21 -10.08 2.21
N MET A 138 -21.59 -11.27 2.17
CA MET A 138 -21.17 -12.01 3.36
C MET A 138 -19.66 -11.96 3.58
N LEU A 139 -19.24 -11.34 4.69
CA LEU A 139 -17.85 -11.27 5.18
C LEU A 139 -17.19 -12.63 5.47
N ARG A 140 -17.96 -13.74 5.46
CA ARG A 140 -17.48 -15.09 5.83
C ARG A 140 -16.46 -15.66 4.83
N GLU A 141 -16.50 -15.23 3.57
CA GLU A 141 -15.56 -15.69 2.53
C GLU A 141 -14.20 -14.96 2.55
N MET A 142 -14.07 -13.85 3.28
CA MET A 142 -12.85 -13.05 3.37
C MET A 142 -11.66 -13.77 4.03
N LYS A 143 -11.93 -14.85 4.80
CA LYS A 143 -10.86 -15.62 5.45
C LYS A 143 -9.89 -16.25 4.46
N ILE A 144 -10.41 -16.77 3.34
CA ILE A 144 -9.57 -17.36 2.27
C ILE A 144 -8.71 -16.28 1.63
N VAL A 145 -9.26 -15.09 1.39
CA VAL A 145 -8.53 -13.94 0.83
C VAL A 145 -7.38 -13.51 1.74
N SER A 146 -7.62 -13.44 3.05
CA SER A 146 -6.58 -13.12 4.04
C SER A 146 -5.46 -14.17 4.07
N ILE A 147 -5.79 -15.47 4.01
CA ILE A 147 -4.77 -16.54 3.93
C ILE A 147 -3.96 -16.45 2.64
N LEU A 148 -4.61 -16.21 1.50
CA LEU A 148 -3.95 -16.04 0.20
C LEU A 148 -3.00 -14.84 0.22
N LEU A 149 -3.39 -13.73 0.84
CA LEU A 149 -2.54 -12.54 1.01
C LEU A 149 -1.28 -12.86 1.82
N PHE A 150 -1.41 -13.59 2.93
CA PHE A 150 -0.26 -14.02 3.73
C PHE A 150 0.69 -14.93 2.94
N LEU A 151 0.15 -15.87 2.16
CA LEU A 151 0.94 -16.73 1.30
C LEU A 151 1.67 -15.92 0.22
N ALA A 152 0.99 -14.96 -0.41
CA ALA A 152 1.57 -14.07 -1.40
C ALA A 152 2.71 -13.21 -0.82
N ILE A 153 2.52 -12.62 0.37
CA ILE A 153 3.57 -11.87 1.07
C ILE A 153 4.75 -12.77 1.42
N GLY A 154 4.49 -13.99 1.93
CA GLY A 154 5.55 -14.96 2.25
C GLY A 154 6.36 -15.33 1.01
N LEU A 155 5.68 -15.63 -0.10
CA LEU A 155 6.33 -15.93 -1.38
C LEU A 155 7.13 -14.72 -1.90
N PHE A 156 6.58 -13.52 -1.78
CA PHE A 156 7.26 -12.28 -2.15
C PHE A 156 8.57 -12.10 -1.36
N ILE A 157 8.54 -12.25 -0.04
CA ILE A 157 9.74 -12.16 0.81
C ILE A 157 10.77 -13.21 0.42
N VAL A 158 10.36 -14.47 0.20
CA VAL A 158 11.25 -15.54 -0.23
C VAL A 158 11.90 -15.22 -1.57
N LEU A 159 11.13 -14.73 -2.55
CA LEU A 159 11.66 -14.31 -3.85
C LEU A 159 12.70 -13.20 -3.70
N PHE A 160 12.44 -12.20 -2.85
CA PHE A 160 13.39 -11.12 -2.58
C PHE A 160 14.66 -11.62 -1.91
N ILE A 161 14.57 -12.56 -0.97
CA ILE A 161 15.75 -13.18 -0.34
C ILE A 161 16.55 -13.97 -1.40
N VAL A 162 15.89 -14.78 -2.22
CA VAL A 162 16.55 -15.54 -3.29
C VAL A 162 17.21 -14.60 -4.29
N GLN A 163 16.53 -13.53 -4.70
CA GLN A 163 17.08 -12.51 -5.58
C GLN A 163 18.29 -11.82 -4.94
N LEU A 164 18.22 -11.49 -3.65
CA LEU A 164 19.32 -10.86 -2.92
C LEU A 164 20.53 -11.81 -2.79
N VAL A 165 20.31 -13.10 -2.55
CA VAL A 165 21.41 -14.08 -2.46
C VAL A 165 22.00 -14.42 -3.84
N THR A 166 21.17 -14.52 -4.87
CA THR A 166 21.60 -14.94 -6.21
C THR A 166 22.18 -13.77 -7.02
N MET A 167 21.59 -12.58 -6.92
CA MET A 167 21.98 -11.38 -7.68
C MET A 167 22.69 -10.32 -6.83
N GLY A 168 22.63 -10.38 -5.50
CA GLY A 168 23.31 -9.40 -4.63
C GLY A 168 24.84 -9.53 -4.59
N SER A 169 25.40 -10.54 -5.25
CA SER A 169 26.84 -10.66 -5.48
C SER A 169 27.30 -10.08 -6.83
N VAL A 170 26.37 -9.56 -7.66
CA VAL A 170 26.71 -8.87 -8.90
C VAL A 170 27.02 -7.43 -8.56
N GLU A 171 28.24 -7.01 -8.87
CA GLU A 171 28.71 -5.63 -8.81
C GLU A 171 27.63 -4.71 -9.45
N ASN A 172 27.13 -3.74 -8.67
CA ASN A 172 26.05 -2.84 -9.09
C ASN A 172 26.33 -2.31 -10.50
N HIS A 173 25.49 -2.64 -11.47
CA HIS A 173 25.65 -2.22 -12.87
C HIS A 173 25.46 -0.70 -13.08
N ASP A 174 25.08 0.03 -12.04
CA ASP A 174 24.97 1.48 -12.05
C ASP A 174 26.34 2.12 -11.85
N LYS A 175 26.75 2.90 -12.86
CA LYS A 175 28.07 3.56 -12.92
C LYS A 175 28.21 4.77 -12.03
N ASP A 176 27.11 5.27 -11.45
CA ASP A 176 27.10 6.45 -10.59
C ASP A 176 26.29 6.17 -9.31
N TYR A 177 27.00 6.12 -8.18
CA TYR A 177 26.41 5.87 -6.86
C TYR A 177 25.86 7.14 -6.21
N GLY A 178 26.11 8.32 -6.80
CA GLY A 178 25.64 9.61 -6.30
C GLY A 178 24.11 9.72 -6.28
N GLU A 179 23.43 9.14 -7.27
CA GLU A 179 21.96 9.19 -7.41
C GLU A 179 21.21 8.56 -6.22
N TYR A 180 21.79 7.57 -5.55
CA TYR A 180 21.16 6.90 -4.40
C TYR A 180 21.21 7.74 -3.11
N TYR A 181 22.15 8.68 -3.05
CA TYR A 181 22.39 9.56 -1.92
C TYR A 181 21.97 11.01 -2.20
N ASP A 182 21.67 11.34 -3.46
CA ASP A 182 21.24 12.68 -3.83
C ASP A 182 19.81 12.92 -3.30
N ILE A 183 19.67 14.02 -2.57
CA ILE A 183 18.42 14.36 -1.92
C ILE A 183 17.65 15.28 -2.85
N ASP A 184 16.81 14.68 -3.69
CA ASP A 184 16.00 15.39 -4.66
C ASP A 184 14.80 16.04 -3.93
N PHE A 185 14.96 17.28 -3.44
CA PHE A 185 13.93 18.06 -2.72
C PHE A 185 12.72 18.49 -3.58
N ASN A 186 12.53 17.87 -4.73
CA ASN A 186 11.51 18.20 -5.69
C ASN A 186 10.15 17.53 -5.37
N MET A 187 9.16 17.67 -6.24
CA MET A 187 7.84 17.02 -6.15
C MET A 187 7.93 15.49 -5.93
N LYS A 188 9.04 14.87 -6.33
CA LYS A 188 9.33 13.44 -6.11
C LYS A 188 9.40 13.05 -4.63
N LEU A 189 9.93 13.92 -3.77
CA LEU A 189 9.97 13.70 -2.31
C LEU A 189 8.57 13.64 -1.72
N ILE A 190 7.68 14.53 -2.17
CA ILE A 190 6.27 14.56 -1.74
C ILE A 190 5.57 13.26 -2.17
N THR A 191 5.85 12.78 -3.38
CA THR A 191 5.33 11.50 -3.87
C THR A 191 5.82 10.33 -3.01
N GLY A 192 7.13 10.24 -2.74
CA GLY A 192 7.72 9.20 -1.90
C GLY A 192 7.17 9.22 -0.47
N PHE A 193 7.06 10.41 0.12
CA PHE A 193 6.48 10.59 1.45
C PHE A 193 5.02 10.13 1.52
N ASN A 194 4.19 10.49 0.54
CA ASN A 194 2.78 10.08 0.49
C ASN A 194 2.64 8.54 0.42
N ILE A 195 3.48 7.88 -0.37
CA ILE A 195 3.51 6.42 -0.46
C ILE A 195 3.88 5.79 0.89
N ILE A 196 4.88 6.34 1.60
CA ILE A 196 5.28 5.87 2.94
C ILE A 196 4.12 6.07 3.93
N VAL A 197 3.49 7.24 3.96
CA VAL A 197 2.34 7.51 4.85
C VAL A 197 1.20 6.53 4.59
N LEU A 198 0.89 6.26 3.33
CA LEU A 198 -0.16 5.31 2.95
C LEU A 198 0.20 3.87 3.36
N ALA A 199 1.48 3.48 3.29
CA ALA A 199 1.95 2.16 3.68
C ALA A 199 1.77 1.87 5.18
N TYR A 200 1.78 2.90 6.03
CA TYR A 200 1.56 2.79 7.48
C TYR A 200 0.12 3.13 7.90
N GLY A 201 -0.79 3.39 6.95
CA GLY A 201 -2.18 3.69 7.25
C GLY A 201 -2.91 2.49 7.85
N TYR A 202 -3.52 2.67 9.02
CA TYR A 202 -4.47 1.70 9.58
C TYR A 202 -5.80 1.81 8.82
N GLN A 203 -5.97 1.01 7.77
CA GLN A 203 -7.24 0.85 7.05
C GLN A 203 -7.85 -0.53 7.29
#